data_AF-A0A1M7EPZ0-F1
#
_entry.id   AF-A0A1M7EPZ0-F1
#
_cell.length_a   1.000
_cell.length_b   1.000
_cell.length_c   1.000
_cell.angle_alpha   90.00
_cell.angle_beta   90.00
_cell.angle_gamma   90.00
#
_symmetry.space_group_name_H-M   'P 1'
#
loop_
_entity.id
_entity.type
_entity.pdbx_description
1 polymer ?
#
loop_
_entity_poly.entity_id
_entity_poly.type
_entity_poly.pdbx_seq_one_letter_code
_entity_poly.pdbx_strand_id
1 'polypeptide(L)'
;MEFSFNTFWGLEKDLMAHPEMLIFAALLIPILLMLPIALIGWVFRKLKFNMYIINVLLYTLMFTFLLGVLTIFTLYFITDKNGIKLLYCWLTIFAGMFFFCLMNEKTITKMFTDWSKIIEEKDKSRK
;
A
#
# COMPACT_ATOMS: atom_id res chain seq x y z
N MET A 1 -4.41 -32.99 -4.39
CA MET A 1 -5.44 -32.34 -3.54
C MET A 1 -5.97 -31.17 -4.33
N GLU A 2 -7.19 -31.26 -4.86
CA GLU A 2 -7.87 -30.07 -5.37
C GLU A 2 -8.20 -29.19 -4.17
N PHE A 3 -7.47 -28.07 -4.03
CA PHE A 3 -7.89 -26.99 -3.16
C PHE A 3 -9.17 -26.40 -3.78
N SER A 4 -10.33 -26.94 -3.43
CA SER A 4 -11.62 -26.40 -3.84
C SER A 4 -11.91 -25.12 -3.05
N PHE A 5 -11.31 -24.01 -3.49
CA PHE A 5 -11.75 -22.67 -3.15
C PHE A 5 -13.01 -22.32 -3.98
N ASN A 6 -14.20 -22.68 -3.51
CA ASN A 6 -15.36 -21.80 -3.73
C ASN A 6 -15.27 -20.57 -2.77
N THR A 7 -14.09 -20.30 -2.18
CA THR A 7 -13.96 -20.18 -0.71
C THR A 7 -13.34 -18.86 -0.24
N PHE A 8 -13.00 -17.91 -1.14
CA PHE A 8 -12.72 -16.52 -0.77
C PHE A 8 -13.96 -15.60 -0.93
N TRP A 9 -15.20 -16.13 -0.83
CA TRP A 9 -16.48 -15.39 -0.97
C TRP A 9 -17.05 -15.21 -2.39
N GLY A 10 -16.69 -16.07 -3.36
CA GLY A 10 -17.17 -15.94 -4.76
C GLY A 10 -16.40 -14.93 -5.62
N LEU A 11 -15.55 -14.12 -4.98
CA LEU A 11 -14.72 -13.08 -5.59
C LEU A 11 -13.80 -13.59 -6.70
N GLU A 12 -13.41 -14.87 -6.66
CA GLU A 12 -12.55 -15.49 -7.66
C GLU A 12 -13.20 -15.56 -9.05
N LYS A 13 -14.50 -15.88 -9.10
CA LYS A 13 -15.26 -15.89 -10.36
C LYS A 13 -15.37 -14.47 -10.93
N ASP A 14 -15.63 -13.50 -10.06
CA ASP A 14 -15.73 -12.09 -10.43
C ASP A 14 -14.37 -11.54 -10.89
N LEU A 15 -13.27 -11.92 -10.23
CA LEU A 15 -11.91 -11.52 -10.62
C LEU A 15 -11.48 -12.09 -11.96
N MET A 16 -11.91 -13.31 -12.27
CA MET A 16 -11.65 -13.92 -13.57
C MET A 16 -12.52 -13.30 -14.67
N ALA A 17 -13.75 -12.93 -14.35
CA ALA A 17 -14.66 -12.24 -15.27
C ALA A 17 -14.24 -10.78 -15.53
N HIS A 18 -13.75 -10.10 -14.50
CA HIS A 18 -13.39 -8.67 -14.49
C HIS A 18 -12.02 -8.43 -13.85
N PRO A 19 -10.93 -8.86 -14.48
CA PRO A 19 -9.57 -8.68 -13.96
C PRO A 19 -9.16 -7.21 -13.82
N GLU A 20 -9.79 -6.29 -14.54
CA GLU A 20 -9.63 -4.85 -14.41
C GLU A 20 -9.98 -4.33 -13.00
N MET A 21 -10.85 -5.04 -12.26
CA MET A 21 -11.17 -4.70 -10.87
C MET A 21 -9.92 -4.68 -9.99
N LEU A 22 -8.88 -5.44 -10.34
CA LEU A 22 -7.63 -5.48 -9.60
C LEU A 22 -6.79 -4.21 -9.74
N ILE A 23 -6.91 -3.50 -10.86
CA ILE A 23 -6.29 -2.17 -11.03
C ILE A 23 -6.97 -1.18 -10.09
N PHE A 24 -8.30 -1.17 -10.07
CA PHE A 24 -9.08 -0.30 -9.19
C PHE A 24 -8.85 -0.64 -7.71
N ALA A 25 -8.79 -1.92 -7.37
CA ALA A 25 -8.48 -2.40 -6.03
C ALA A 25 -7.07 -1.95 -5.59
N ALA A 26 -6.07 -2.12 -6.44
CA ALA A 26 -4.70 -1.69 -6.17
C ALA A 26 -4.60 -0.18 -5.93
N LEU A 27 -5.45 0.61 -6.59
CA LEU A 27 -5.53 2.06 -6.42
C LEU A 27 -6.28 2.46 -5.14
N LEU A 28 -7.48 1.91 -4.95
CA LEU A 28 -8.42 2.38 -3.94
C LEU A 28 -8.18 1.77 -2.56
N ILE A 29 -7.84 0.47 -2.48
CA ILE A 29 -7.67 -0.21 -1.18
C ILE A 29 -6.61 0.48 -0.32
N PRO A 30 -5.40 0.78 -0.83
CA PRO A 30 -4.40 1.46 -0.01
C PRO A 30 -4.86 2.83 0.50
N ILE A 31 -5.47 3.64 -0.36
CA ILE A 31 -5.97 4.98 0.02
C ILE A 31 -7.08 4.88 1.06
N LEU A 32 -8.05 3.99 0.84
CA LEU A 32 -9.18 3.81 1.75
C LEU A 32 -8.73 3.30 3.12
N LEU A 33 -7.72 2.43 3.17
CA LEU A 33 -7.15 1.93 4.43
C LEU A 33 -6.26 2.96 5.14
N MET A 34 -5.62 3.88 4.42
CA MET A 34 -4.86 4.96 5.04
C MET A 34 -5.74 5.86 5.91
N LEU A 35 -6.98 6.13 5.49
CA LEU A 35 -7.90 7.03 6.22
C LEU A 35 -8.16 6.58 7.67
N PRO A 36 -8.67 5.35 7.95
CA PRO A 36 -8.88 4.90 9.31
C PRO A 36 -7.57 4.76 10.09
N ILE A 37 -6.47 4.34 9.45
CA ILE A 37 -5.17 4.22 10.13
C ILE A 37 -4.64 5.60 10.52
N ALA A 38 -4.82 6.63 9.70
CA ALA A 38 -4.45 8.00 10.03
C ALA A 38 -5.28 8.54 11.20
N LEU A 39 -6.59 8.21 11.26
CA LEU A 39 -7.46 8.54 12.39
C LEU A 39 -6.98 7.85 13.68
N ILE A 40 -6.68 6.55 13.64
CA ILE A 40 -6.11 5.81 14.77
C ILE A 40 -4.76 6.42 15.17
N GLY A 41 -3.93 6.77 14.20
CA GLY A 41 -2.65 7.46 14.42
C GLY A 41 -2.81 8.80 15.12
N TRP A 42 -3.86 9.56 14.80
CA TRP A 42 -4.18 10.79 15.52
C TRP A 42 -4.53 10.53 16.98
N VAL A 43 -5.34 9.49 17.27
CA VAL A 43 -5.65 9.06 18.64
C VAL A 43 -4.38 8.63 19.38
N PHE A 44 -3.50 7.84 18.74
CA PHE A 44 -2.23 7.39 19.32
C PHE A 44 -1.33 8.58 19.70
N ARG A 45 -1.24 9.61 18.84
CA ARG A 45 -0.51 10.84 19.15
C ARG A 45 -1.08 11.55 20.39
N LYS A 46 -2.41 11.63 20.53
CA LYS A 46 -3.07 12.25 21.69
C LYS A 46 -2.80 11.48 22.99
N LEU A 47 -2.76 10.16 22.91
CA LEU A 47 -2.48 9.27 24.05
C LEU A 47 -0.98 9.06 24.32
N LYS A 48 -0.09 9.65 23.51
CA LYS A 48 1.37 9.46 23.55
C LYS A 48 1.80 7.99 23.42
N PHE A 49 1.05 7.19 22.68
CA PHE A 49 1.43 5.81 22.35
C PHE A 49 2.53 5.76 21.29
N ASN A 50 3.21 4.62 21.21
CA ASN A 50 4.26 4.41 20.24
C ASN A 50 3.67 4.42 18.81
N MET A 51 4.15 5.36 17.99
CA MET A 51 3.72 5.55 16.60
C MET A 51 4.34 4.57 15.61
N TYR A 52 5.31 3.75 16.04
CA TYR A 52 6.06 2.85 15.17
C TYR A 52 5.16 2.00 14.27
N ILE A 53 4.18 1.28 14.83
CA ILE A 53 3.31 0.41 14.03
C ILE A 53 2.40 1.19 13.08
N ILE A 54 1.96 2.38 13.49
CA ILE A 54 1.14 3.27 12.64
C ILE A 54 1.96 3.76 11.46
N ASN A 55 3.19 4.20 11.70
CA ASN A 55 4.12 4.64 10.66
C ASN A 55 4.42 3.51 9.67
N VAL A 56 4.74 2.31 10.18
CA VAL A 56 4.95 1.11 9.34
C VAL A 56 3.74 0.90 8.42
N LEU A 57 2.52 0.84 8.97
CA LEU A 57 1.32 0.60 8.19
C LEU A 57 1.06 1.69 7.15
N LEU A 58 1.21 2.97 7.52
CA LEU A 58 1.01 4.09 6.59
C LEU A 58 2.05 4.06 5.45
N TYR A 59 3.32 3.81 5.75
CA TYR A 59 4.36 3.68 4.72
C TYR A 59 4.16 2.47 3.83
N THR A 60 3.75 1.33 4.40
CA THR A 60 3.42 0.13 3.63
C THR A 60 2.31 0.43 2.62
N LEU A 61 1.22 1.07 3.06
CA LEU A 61 0.14 1.45 2.15
C LEU A 61 0.60 2.47 1.11
N MET A 62 1.48 3.40 1.48
CA MET A 62 2.00 4.41 0.56
C MET A 62 2.86 3.79 -0.55
N PHE A 63 3.81 2.93 -0.19
CA PHE A 63 4.64 2.26 -1.19
C PHE A 63 3.86 1.21 -1.98
N THR A 64 2.91 0.51 -1.35
CA THR A 64 2.02 -0.42 -2.08
C THR A 64 1.12 0.34 -3.05
N PHE A 65 0.65 1.53 -2.71
CA PHE A 65 -0.08 2.37 -3.65
C PHE A 65 0.80 2.73 -4.86
N LEU A 66 2.00 3.27 -4.61
CA LEU A 66 2.88 3.73 -5.69
C LEU A 66 3.37 2.58 -6.57
N LEU A 67 3.93 1.54 -5.95
CA LEU A 67 4.56 0.43 -6.66
C LEU A 67 3.53 -0.62 -7.08
N GLY A 68 2.58 -0.95 -6.21
CA GLY A 68 1.54 -1.93 -6.51
C GLY A 68 0.63 -1.51 -7.65
N VAL A 69 0.19 -0.24 -7.72
CA VAL A 69 -0.63 0.24 -8.85
C VAL A 69 0.15 0.15 -10.15
N LEU A 70 1.39 0.67 -10.18
CA LEU A 70 2.22 0.65 -11.38
C LEU A 70 2.50 -0.77 -11.85
N THR A 71 2.85 -1.68 -10.94
CA THR A 71 3.13 -3.08 -11.28
C THR A 71 1.88 -3.80 -11.78
N ILE A 72 0.73 -3.68 -11.09
CA ILE A 72 -0.50 -4.34 -11.53
C ILE A 72 -1.02 -3.78 -12.85
N PHE A 73 -0.95 -2.45 -13.02
CA PHE A 73 -1.28 -1.82 -14.30
C PHE A 73 -0.41 -2.38 -15.43
N THR A 74 0.90 -2.44 -15.24
CA THR A 74 1.83 -2.99 -16.26
C THR A 74 1.55 -4.47 -16.52
N LEU A 75 1.45 -5.29 -15.48
CA LEU A 75 1.19 -6.73 -15.59
C LEU A 75 -0.13 -7.02 -16.30
N TYR A 76 -1.17 -6.24 -16.04
CA TYR A 76 -2.46 -6.39 -16.72
C TYR A 76 -2.35 -6.24 -18.24
N PHE A 77 -1.52 -5.33 -18.75
CA PHE A 77 -1.37 -5.14 -20.20
C PHE A 77 -0.45 -6.15 -20.88
N ILE A 78 0.54 -6.70 -20.17
CA ILE A 78 1.55 -7.60 -20.77
C ILE A 78 1.26 -9.09 -20.57
N THR A 79 0.40 -9.45 -19.61
CA THR A 79 0.10 -10.86 -19.28
C THR A 79 -1.26 -11.31 -19.80
N ASP A 80 -1.64 -12.55 -19.48
CA ASP A 80 -2.92 -13.18 -19.82
C ASP A 80 -4.14 -12.57 -19.11
N LYS A 81 -3.99 -11.43 -18.44
CA LYS A 81 -5.05 -10.74 -17.68
C LYS A 81 -5.75 -11.65 -16.66
N ASN A 82 -5.05 -12.66 -16.15
CA ASN A 82 -5.62 -13.53 -15.15
C ASN A 82 -5.70 -12.80 -13.79
N GLY A 83 -6.90 -12.41 -13.38
CA GLY A 83 -7.14 -11.63 -12.16
C GLY A 83 -6.59 -12.28 -10.89
N ILE A 84 -6.60 -13.60 -10.80
CA ILE A 84 -6.09 -14.35 -9.64
C ILE A 84 -4.56 -14.19 -9.54
N LYS A 85 -3.86 -14.35 -10.67
CA LYS A 85 -2.41 -14.15 -10.71
C LYS A 85 -2.05 -12.71 -10.36
N LEU A 86 -2.79 -11.73 -10.88
CA LEU A 86 -2.59 -10.32 -10.57
C LEU A 86 -2.82 -10.04 -9.07
N LEU A 87 -3.82 -10.65 -8.45
CA LEU A 87 -4.06 -10.55 -7.01
C LEU A 87 -2.90 -11.10 -6.19
N TYR A 88 -2.38 -12.27 -6.54
CA TYR A 88 -1.21 -12.83 -5.85
C TYR A 88 0.04 -11.96 -6.04
N CYS A 89 0.24 -11.37 -7.22
CA CYS A 89 1.30 -10.39 -7.44
C CYS A 89 1.12 -9.18 -6.53
N TRP A 90 -0.10 -8.63 -6.45
CA TRP A 90 -0.39 -7.47 -5.61
C TRP A 90 -0.17 -7.77 -4.13
N LEU A 91 -0.64 -8.92 -3.64
CA LEU A 91 -0.43 -9.37 -2.25
C LEU A 91 1.06 -9.58 -1.94
N THR A 92 1.84 -10.09 -2.90
CA THR A 92 3.28 -10.24 -2.75
C THR A 92 3.97 -8.89 -2.61
N ILE A 93 3.56 -7.89 -3.40
CA ILE A 93 4.06 -6.51 -3.30
C ILE A 93 3.70 -5.93 -1.93
N PHE A 94 2.44 -6.05 -1.51
CA PHE A 94 1.98 -5.56 -0.21
C PHE A 94 2.79 -6.18 0.94
N ALA A 95 2.97 -7.50 0.94
CA ALA A 95 3.76 -8.20 1.96
C ALA A 95 5.24 -7.76 1.92
N GLY A 96 5.84 -7.66 0.73
CA GLY A 96 7.21 -7.18 0.57
C GLY A 96 7.40 -5.77 1.11
N MET A 97 6.47 -4.85 0.79
CA MET A 97 6.49 -3.48 1.32
C MET A 97 6.24 -3.45 2.83
N PHE A 98 5.42 -4.35 3.37
CA PHE A 98 5.21 -4.47 4.79
C PHE A 98 6.51 -4.80 5.52
N PHE A 99 7.21 -5.87 5.13
CA PHE A 99 8.47 -6.24 5.75
C PHE A 99 9.56 -5.19 5.54
N PHE A 100 9.63 -4.59 4.34
CA PHE A 100 10.55 -3.49 4.06
C PHE A 100 10.34 -2.31 5.02
N CYS A 101 9.09 -1.86 5.19
CA CYS A 101 8.76 -0.77 6.11
C CYS A 101 9.01 -1.14 7.57
N LEU A 102 8.71 -2.38 7.96
CA LEU A 102 8.93 -2.87 9.32
C LEU A 102 10.43 -2.80 9.69
N MET A 103 11.30 -3.26 8.79
CA MET A 103 12.74 -3.23 9.01
C MET A 103 13.34 -1.82 8.92
N ASN A 104 12.74 -0.92 8.13
CA ASN A 104 13.33 0.38 7.77
C ASN A 104 12.54 1.61 8.27
N GLU A 105 11.58 1.45 9.18
CA GLU A 105 10.68 2.54 9.62
C GLU A 105 11.44 3.81 10.01
N LYS A 106 12.46 3.70 10.87
CA LYS A 106 13.21 4.86 11.36
C LYS A 106 13.91 5.61 10.24
N THR A 107 14.47 4.87 9.27
CA THR A 107 15.15 5.44 8.10
C THR A 107 14.15 6.17 7.22
N ILE A 108 13.00 5.54 6.94
CA ILE A 108 11.94 6.13 6.12
C ILE A 108 11.39 7.40 6.79
N THR A 109 11.07 7.34 8.09
CA THR A 109 10.60 8.50 8.88
C THR A 109 11.60 9.66 8.83
N LYS A 110 12.90 9.34 8.97
CA LYS A 110 13.96 10.34 8.86
C LYS A 110 14.01 10.97 7.47
N MET A 111 13.96 10.16 6.40
CA MET A 111 13.95 10.66 5.02
C MET A 111 12.81 11.63 4.76
N PHE A 112 11.58 11.31 5.18
CA PHE A 112 10.44 12.22 5.03
C PHE A 112 10.61 13.51 5.83
N THR A 113 11.14 13.42 7.06
CA THR A 113 11.39 14.58 7.91
C THR A 113 12.46 15.51 7.31
N ASP A 114 13.56 14.94 6.84
CA ASP A 114 14.66 15.70 6.25
C ASP A 114 14.25 16.32 4.91
N TRP A 115 13.45 15.61 4.10
CA TRP A 115 12.90 16.17 2.87
C TRP A 115 11.97 17.36 3.14
N SER A 116 11.11 17.29 4.17
CA SER A 116 10.27 18.40 4.60
C SER A 116 11.08 19.64 4.96
N LYS A 117 12.18 19.47 5.71
CA LYS A 117 13.07 20.58 6.09
C LYS A 117 13.71 21.24 4.88
N ILE A 118 14.19 20.45 3.92
CA ILE A 118 14.79 20.98 2.67
C ILE A 118 13.77 21.82 1.89
N ILE A 119 12.50 21.38 1.85
CA ILE A 119 11.42 22.12 1.19
C ILE A 119 11.18 23.46 1.91
N GLU A 120 11.11 23.45 3.24
CA GLU A 120 10.93 24.67 4.04
C GLU A 120 12.09 25.67 3.90
N GLU A 121 13.34 25.19 3.89
CA GLU A 121 14.53 26.02 3.70
C GLU A 121 14.54 26.68 2.32
N LYS A 122 14.16 25.94 1.27
CA LYS A 122 14.02 26.50 -0.08
C LYS A 122 12.93 27.57 -0.16
N ASP A 123 11.80 27.38 0.52
CA ASP A 123 10.74 28.39 0.56
C ASP A 123 11.19 29.67 1.27
N LYS A 124 11.89 29.53 2.40
CA LYS A 124 12.48 30.66 3.14
C LYS A 124 13.54 31.41 2.35
N SER A 125 14.35 30.73 1.54
CA SER A 125 15.36 31.39 0.69
C SER A 125 14.79 32.16 -0.52
N ARG A 126 13.51 31.92 -0.87
CA ARG A 126 12.83 32.58 -1.99
C ARG A 126 12.00 33.81 -1.57
N LYS A 127 11.82 34.02 -0.27
CA LYS A 127 11.16 35.20 0.32
C LYS A 127 12.22 36.18 0.80
#